data_AF-A0A2P8CFJ4-F1
#
_entry.id   AF-A0A2P8CFJ4-F1
#
_cell.length_a   1.000
_cell.length_b   1.000
_cell.length_c   1.000
_cell.angle_alpha   90.00
_cell.angle_beta   90.00
_cell.angle_gamma   90.00
#
_symmetry.space_group_name_H-M   'P 1'
#
loop_
_entity.id
_entity.type
_entity.pdbx_description
1 polymer ?
#
loop_
_entity_poly.entity_id
_entity_poly.type
_entity_poly.pdbx_seq_one_letter_code
_entity_poly.pdbx_strand_id
1 'polypeptide(L)'
;MSVWEYYKKPEYRVGKKSYPIFIENKSSDTLSIGLGDILPMITETKDTLGEWTEIERPFIYDCGTGLTELYLPPNEIVITALRQNFGTTNTKFRVKYELADSAVYSNEINGKIQIE
;
A
#
# COMPACT_ATOMS: atom_id res chain seq x y z
N MET A 1 1.26 19.60 -1.29
CA MET A 1 0.41 19.54 -0.07
C MET A 1 -0.54 20.73 -0.11
N SER A 2 -1.83 20.48 -0.32
CA SER A 2 -2.80 21.58 -0.39
C SER A 2 -3.01 22.20 0.99
N VAL A 3 -3.36 23.49 1.06
CA VAL A 3 -3.64 24.19 2.34
C VAL A 3 -4.68 23.43 3.20
N TRP A 4 -5.55 22.64 2.56
CA TRP A 4 -6.57 21.81 3.21
C TRP A 4 -6.00 20.59 3.95
N GLU A 5 -4.90 20.01 3.47
CA GLU A 5 -4.25 18.85 4.11
C GLU A 5 -3.55 19.24 5.41
N TYR A 6 -3.08 20.50 5.52
CA TYR A 6 -2.43 21.04 6.72
C TYR A 6 -3.34 21.09 7.96
N TYR A 7 -4.65 21.25 7.77
CA TYR A 7 -5.64 21.33 8.85
C TYR A 7 -6.27 19.98 9.22
N LYS A 8 -5.88 18.88 8.56
CA LYS A 8 -6.39 17.56 8.91
C LYS A 8 -5.84 17.18 10.28
N LYS A 9 -6.72 16.99 11.27
CA LYS A 9 -6.34 16.57 12.63
C LYS A 9 -5.40 15.35 12.52
N PRO A 10 -4.25 15.34 13.21
CA PRO A 10 -3.31 14.24 13.11
C PRO A 10 -4.01 12.92 13.45
N GLU A 11 -3.86 11.93 12.58
CA GLU A 11 -4.38 10.60 12.86
C GLU A 11 -3.49 9.90 13.89
N TYR A 12 -4.03 9.71 15.09
CA TYR A 12 -3.38 8.88 16.10
C TYR A 12 -3.47 7.40 15.70
N ARG A 13 -2.34 6.67 15.83
CA ARG A 13 -2.23 5.23 15.53
C ARG A 13 -2.73 4.33 16.66
N VAL A 14 -2.88 4.86 17.88
CA VAL A 14 -3.32 4.11 19.07
C VAL A 14 -4.72 3.54 18.84
N GLY A 15 -4.87 2.22 19.01
CA GLY A 15 -6.14 1.51 18.85
C GLY A 15 -6.52 1.16 17.41
N LYS A 16 -5.72 1.54 16.41
CA LYS A 16 -5.94 1.13 15.01
C LYS A 16 -5.23 -0.19 14.73
N LYS A 17 -5.98 -1.13 14.18
CA LYS A 17 -5.46 -2.44 13.76
C LYS A 17 -4.92 -2.34 12.33
N SER A 18 -3.90 -3.13 12.05
CA SER A 18 -3.32 -3.28 10.73
C SER A 18 -2.89 -4.73 10.50
N TYR A 19 -2.81 -5.11 9.23
CA TYR A 19 -2.22 -6.37 8.80
C TYR A 19 -0.77 -6.10 8.42
N PRO A 20 0.20 -6.86 8.97
CA PRO A 20 1.58 -6.76 8.51
C PRO A 20 1.69 -7.32 7.09
N ILE A 21 2.38 -6.59 6.23
CA ILE A 21 2.67 -6.97 4.85
C ILE A 21 4.17 -7.17 4.76
N PHE A 22 4.57 -8.34 4.28
CA PHE A 22 5.96 -8.71 4.06
C PHE A 22 6.21 -8.71 2.55
N ILE A 23 7.18 -7.92 2.12
CA ILE A 23 7.63 -7.86 0.73
C ILE A 23 9.02 -8.49 0.71
N GLU A 24 9.20 -9.55 -0.07
CA GLU A 24 10.44 -10.31 -0.16
C GLU A 24 11.02 -10.17 -1.56
N ASN A 25 12.31 -9.84 -1.65
CA ASN A 25 13.01 -9.89 -2.93
C ASN A 25 13.49 -11.32 -3.21
N LYS A 26 12.76 -12.00 -4.09
CA LYS A 26 13.09 -13.35 -4.58
C LYS A 26 13.97 -13.37 -5.83
N SER A 27 14.37 -12.20 -6.33
CA SER A 27 15.27 -12.10 -7.48
C SER A 27 16.72 -12.27 -7.04
N SER A 28 17.62 -12.43 -8.01
CA SER A 28 19.06 -12.49 -7.76
C SER A 28 19.74 -11.12 -7.68
N ASP A 29 19.00 -10.02 -7.90
CA ASP A 29 19.55 -8.66 -7.96
C ASP A 29 18.89 -7.74 -6.92
N THR A 30 19.54 -6.61 -6.62
CA THR A 30 18.99 -5.58 -5.75
C THR A 30 17.92 -4.80 -6.50
N LEU A 31 16.73 -4.68 -5.90
CA LEU A 31 15.60 -3.98 -6.51
C LEU A 31 15.45 -2.58 -5.92
N SER A 32 15.15 -1.59 -6.77
CA SER A 32 14.62 -0.30 -6.33
C SER A 32 13.12 -0.46 -6.08
N ILE A 33 12.69 -0.19 -4.85
CA ILE A 33 11.35 -0.52 -4.34
C ILE A 33 10.60 0.70 -3.76
N GLY A 34 11.06 1.91 -4.05
CA GLY A 34 10.39 3.10 -3.56
C GLY A 34 11.30 4.32 -3.53
N LEU A 35 10.71 5.43 -3.11
CA LEU A 35 11.36 6.72 -3.05
C LEU A 35 11.07 7.35 -1.69
N GLY A 36 12.11 7.93 -1.07
CA GLY A 36 12.01 8.57 0.24
C GLY A 36 11.58 7.59 1.31
N ASP A 37 10.34 7.74 1.77
CA ASP A 37 9.70 6.94 2.82
C ASP A 37 8.45 6.20 2.33
N ILE A 38 8.26 6.12 1.00
CA ILE A 38 7.04 5.59 0.38
C ILE A 38 7.33 4.42 -0.55
N LEU A 39 6.49 3.38 -0.39
CA LEU A 39 6.39 2.24 -1.28
C LEU A 39 5.19 2.44 -2.22
N PRO A 40 5.32 2.18 -3.53
CA PRO A 40 4.25 2.32 -4.53
C PRO A 40 3.22 1.19 -4.40
N MET A 41 2.44 1.22 -3.33
CA MET A 41 1.42 0.23 -3.00
C MET A 41 0.03 0.82 -3.13
N ILE A 42 -0.89 0.00 -3.66
CA ILE A 42 -2.32 0.32 -3.78
C ILE A 42 -3.11 -0.86 -3.23
N THR A 43 -4.09 -0.56 -2.39
CA THR A 43 -5.04 -1.53 -1.85
C THR A 43 -6.17 -1.73 -2.85
N GLU A 44 -6.42 -2.99 -3.18
CA GLU A 44 -7.58 -3.41 -3.95
C GLU A 44 -8.55 -4.19 -3.06
N THR A 45 -9.84 -4.01 -3.31
CA THR A 45 -10.91 -4.80 -2.72
C THR A 45 -11.58 -5.65 -3.80
N LYS A 46 -12.05 -6.83 -3.42
CA LYS A 46 -12.85 -7.68 -4.31
C LYS A 46 -14.32 -7.27 -4.23
N ASP A 47 -14.94 -7.01 -5.36
CA ASP A 47 -16.36 -6.64 -5.42
C ASP A 47 -17.27 -7.88 -5.38
N THR A 48 -18.58 -7.66 -5.50
CA THR A 48 -19.59 -8.73 -5.50
C THR A 48 -19.60 -9.58 -6.77
N LEU A 49 -19.03 -9.08 -7.86
CA LEU A 49 -18.88 -9.79 -9.13
C LEU A 49 -17.57 -10.61 -9.17
N GLY A 50 -16.68 -10.38 -8.19
CA GLY A 50 -15.39 -11.04 -8.08
C GLY A 50 -14.24 -10.26 -8.70
N GLU A 51 -14.49 -9.04 -9.18
CA GLU A 51 -13.51 -8.15 -9.78
C GLU A 51 -12.74 -7.37 -8.71
N TRP A 52 -11.49 -7.02 -9.02
CA TRP A 52 -10.63 -6.26 -8.12
C TRP A 52 -10.72 -4.77 -8.46
N THR A 53 -11.01 -3.96 -7.45
CA THR A 53 -11.14 -2.50 -7.58
C THR A 53 -10.20 -1.80 -6.60
N GLU A 54 -9.42 -0.83 -7.10
CA GLU A 54 -8.58 0.04 -6.28
C GLU A 54 -9.43 0.95 -5.39
N ILE A 55 -9.11 1.03 -4.10
CA ILE A 55 -9.87 1.83 -3.12
C ILE A 55 -9.12 3.06 -2.61
N GLU A 56 -7.90 3.28 -3.12
CA GLU A 56 -7.07 4.42 -2.79
C GLU A 56 -6.35 4.95 -4.03
N ARG A 57 -5.92 6.21 -3.98
CA ARG A 57 -5.12 6.81 -5.05
C ARG A 57 -3.65 6.59 -4.78
N PRO A 58 -2.82 6.31 -5.81
CA PRO A 58 -1.38 6.23 -5.62
C PRO A 58 -0.85 7.55 -5.09
N PHE A 59 0.06 7.46 -4.12
CA PHE A 59 0.79 8.63 -3.65
C PHE A 59 1.87 9.01 -4.67
N ILE A 60 1.92 10.30 -5.03
CA ILE A 60 2.91 10.83 -5.98
C ILE A 60 3.63 11.99 -5.31
N TYR A 61 4.96 11.94 -5.31
CA TYR A 61 5.77 13.09 -4.91
C TYR A 61 5.76 14.15 -6.01
N ASP A 62 5.49 15.40 -5.62
CA ASP A 62 5.40 16.55 -6.55
C ASP A 62 6.17 17.75 -5.98
N CYS A 63 7.50 17.65 -5.95
CA CYS A 63 8.37 18.74 -5.47
C CYS A 63 9.61 19.00 -6.32
N GLY A 64 9.92 18.14 -7.31
CA GLY A 64 11.03 18.33 -8.25
C GLY A 64 12.45 18.28 -7.64
N THR A 65 12.57 18.08 -6.33
CA THR A 65 13.84 17.85 -5.63
C THR A 65 14.02 16.34 -5.48
N GLY A 66 15.00 15.75 -6.14
CA GLY A 66 15.19 14.29 -6.18
C GLY A 66 15.12 13.64 -4.79
N LEU A 67 14.52 12.44 -4.74
CA LEU A 67 14.37 11.65 -3.52
C LEU A 67 15.32 10.46 -3.53
N THR A 68 15.71 10.01 -2.34
CA THR A 68 16.54 8.81 -2.19
C THR A 68 15.74 7.57 -2.59
N GLU A 69 16.37 6.68 -3.34
CA GLU A 69 15.78 5.36 -3.64
C GLU A 69 15.83 4.43 -2.44
N LEU A 70 14.79 3.63 -2.27
CA LEU A 70 14.74 2.52 -1.32
C LEU A 70 15.17 1.24 -2.05
N TYR A 71 16.28 0.64 -1.61
CA TYR A 71 16.81 -0.59 -2.19
C TYR A 71 16.49 -1.80 -1.34
N LEU A 72 16.11 -2.91 -1.98
CA LEU A 72 15.88 -4.21 -1.36
C LEU A 72 16.81 -5.25 -1.97
N PRO A 73 17.88 -5.66 -1.25
CA PRO A 73 18.80 -6.70 -1.72
C PRO A 73 18.14 -8.09 -1.87
N PRO A 74 18.77 -9.03 -2.59
CA PRO A 74 18.29 -10.41 -2.70
C PRO A 74 18.11 -11.10 -1.35
N ASN A 75 17.01 -11.85 -1.20
CA ASN A 75 16.64 -12.61 0.02
C ASN A 75 16.38 -11.77 1.28
N GLU A 76 16.26 -10.45 1.13
CA GLU A 76 15.87 -9.55 2.20
C GLU A 76 14.37 -9.23 2.15
N ILE A 77 13.85 -8.72 3.27
CA ILE A 77 12.44 -8.36 3.42
C ILE A 77 12.25 -6.90 3.81
N VAL A 78 11.17 -6.32 3.31
CA VAL A 78 10.58 -5.09 3.86
C VAL A 78 9.27 -5.42 4.57
N ILE A 79 9.08 -4.80 5.72
CA ILE A 79 7.86 -4.91 6.51
C ILE A 79 7.11 -3.59 6.41
N THR A 80 5.87 -3.66 5.96
CA THR A 80 4.94 -2.53 5.93
C THR A 80 3.59 -2.95 6.49
N ALA A 81 2.62 -2.05 6.52
CA ALA A 81 1.33 -2.28 7.14
C ALA A 81 0.19 -1.87 6.21
N LEU A 82 -0.75 -2.80 5.99
CA LEU A 82 -2.05 -2.48 5.45
C LEU A 82 -2.97 -2.11 6.61
N ARG A 83 -3.48 -0.88 6.62
CA ARG A 83 -4.48 -0.47 7.63
C ARG A 83 -5.71 -1.37 7.51
N GLN A 84 -6.22 -1.86 8.64
CA GLN A 84 -7.48 -2.58 8.62
C GLN A 84 -8.60 -1.61 8.24
N ASN A 85 -9.25 -1.90 7.12
CA ASN A 85 -10.50 -1.24 6.75
C ASN A 85 -11.62 -1.67 7.67
N PHE A 86 -12.57 -0.76 7.90
CA PHE A 86 -13.73 -0.99 8.75
C PHE A 86 -15.01 -0.97 7.91
N GLY A 87 -15.99 -1.73 8.35
CA GLY A 87 -17.31 -1.75 7.75
C GLY A 87 -18.11 -2.99 8.12
N THR A 88 -19.26 -3.15 7.47
CA THR A 88 -20.23 -4.22 7.72
C THR A 88 -20.16 -5.32 6.68
N THR A 89 -19.74 -5.01 5.45
CA THR A 89 -19.69 -5.95 4.33
C THR A 89 -18.38 -6.72 4.36
N ASN A 90 -18.45 -8.05 4.41
CA ASN A 90 -17.25 -8.89 4.28
C ASN A 90 -16.71 -8.81 2.87
N THR A 91 -15.40 -8.66 2.74
CA THR A 91 -14.71 -8.66 1.45
C THR A 91 -13.29 -9.21 1.61
N LYS A 92 -12.60 -9.33 0.48
CA LYS A 92 -11.18 -9.68 0.41
C LYS A 92 -10.41 -8.48 -0.11
N PHE A 93 -9.29 -8.20 0.54
CA PHE A 93 -8.32 -7.22 0.12
C PHE A 93 -7.10 -7.90 -0.48
N ARG A 94 -6.38 -7.18 -1.33
CA ARG A 94 -4.99 -7.49 -1.67
C ARG A 94 -4.23 -6.18 -1.85
N VAL A 95 -2.93 -6.24 -1.68
CA VAL A 95 -2.02 -5.15 -2.00
C VAL A 95 -1.48 -5.39 -3.39
N LYS A 96 -1.67 -4.42 -4.27
CA LYS A 96 -1.00 -4.29 -5.56
C LYS A 96 0.24 -3.44 -5.33
N TYR A 97 1.38 -3.94 -5.77
CA TYR A 97 2.65 -3.25 -5.70
C TYR A 97 3.11 -2.97 -7.14
N GLU A 98 3.31 -1.71 -7.50
CA GLU A 98 3.68 -1.31 -8.86
C GLU A 98 5.21 -1.21 -9.03
N LEU A 99 5.75 -1.94 -10.01
CA LEU A 99 7.16 -2.00 -10.38
C LEU A 99 7.29 -1.60 -11.85
N ALA A 100 7.46 -0.31 -12.12
CA ALA A 100 7.56 0.25 -13.47
C ALA A 100 6.49 -0.33 -14.42
N ASP A 101 6.85 -1.30 -15.28
CA ASP A 101 5.98 -1.92 -16.28
C ASP A 101 5.20 -3.16 -15.78
N SER A 102 5.32 -3.50 -14.51
CA SER A 102 4.72 -4.70 -13.93
C SER A 102 4.05 -4.42 -12.58
N ALA A 103 3.12 -5.30 -12.18
CA ALA A 103 2.51 -5.26 -10.87
C ALA A 103 2.67 -6.62 -10.19
N VAL A 104 2.95 -6.60 -8.89
CA VAL A 104 2.98 -7.78 -8.03
C VAL A 104 1.83 -7.69 -7.05
N TYR A 105 1.16 -8.81 -6.81
CA TYR A 105 -0.01 -8.87 -5.94
C TYR A 105 0.27 -9.69 -4.69
N SER A 106 -0.24 -9.24 -3.55
CA SER A 106 -0.20 -10.01 -2.32
C SER A 106 -1.18 -11.18 -2.34
N ASN A 107 -1.06 -12.05 -1.32
CA ASN A 107 -2.12 -12.97 -0.96
C ASN A 107 -3.42 -12.21 -0.60
N GLU A 108 -4.56 -12.89 -0.68
CA GLU A 108 -5.84 -12.34 -0.27
C GLU A 108 -5.93 -12.21 1.26
N ILE A 109 -6.46 -11.08 1.73
CA ILE A 109 -6.63 -10.74 3.15
C ILE A 109 -8.11 -10.56 3.42
N ASN A 110 -8.67 -11.35 4.33
CA ASN A 110 -10.08 -11.20 4.71
C ASN A 110 -10.27 -9.96 5.59
N GLY A 111 -11.30 -9.18 5.29
CA GLY A 111 -11.68 -8.04 6.12
C GLY A 111 -13.08 -7.54 5.84
N LYS A 112 -13.35 -6.30 6.25
CA LYS A 112 -14.65 -5.66 6.05
C LYS A 112 -14.47 -4.28 5.47
N ILE A 113 -15.43 -3.87 4.64
CA ILE A 113 -15.51 -2.54 4.06
C ILE A 113 -16.92 -1.98 4.19
N GLN A 114 -17.01 -0.65 4.24
CA GLN A 114 -18.24 0.09 4.06
C GLN A 114 -18.02 0.97 2.82
N ILE A 115 -18.77 0.68 1.77
CA ILE A 115 -18.81 1.52 0.57
C ILE A 115 -19.92 2.53 0.83
N GLU A 116 -19.56 3.81 0.94
CA GLU A 116 -20.53 4.92 1.00
C GLU A 116 -21.15 5.19 -0.38
#